data_AF-N6VB75-F1
#
_entry.id   AF-N6VB75-F1
#
_cell.length_a   1.000
_cell.length_b   1.000
_cell.length_c   1.000
_cell.angle_alpha   90.00
_cell.angle_beta   90.00
_cell.angle_gamma   90.00
#
_symmetry.space_group_name_H-M   'P 1'
#
loop_
_entity.id
_entity.type
_entity.pdbx_description
1 polymer ?
#
loop_
_entity_poly.entity_id
_entity_poly.type
_entity_poly.pdbx_seq_one_letter_code
_entity_poly.pdbx_strand_id
1 'polypeptide(L)'
;MTLNMVNILKVQTGVSAEGSQLTVTLSGGVKISNVRTGVAMTGSGKLAVEDGTKIEFKDGYGVMVGGVNARLTGAKIMGSGSGYGVYAMGGKVLLEKVTIEGDGKGKGTGLYMTRGAVRLKDTTLRDVAKGMTISEGIVHMERGSVTFSGRYGISVSGGNAFLSGFKIIRQENKGTDTVAVAVENTVEDTVAGVGAGVEVSNLAKVMMKEVNIEGVKTGAYVMGSGFLVMGKGSISFKGEYGIYFDQGYAVLNDVHITGSGHKGTGIKMGYGQLLMVDTTLKEVAEGMTIVKGNVSMDKGSIEFKREHGVLLKQGSVLLNNLSMKYMGNDSDATFLKVEADSVVDKKGERVLNTADIKGIGIKIDGQDKARGVYVTNGGRVMLLWFRCVYFPFYVL
;
A
#
# COMPACT_ATOMS: atom_id res chain seq x y z
N MET A 1 26.37 -18.24 -23.80
CA MET A 1 25.51 -19.43 -23.99
C MET A 1 24.16 -18.97 -24.50
N THR A 2 23.65 -19.60 -25.56
CA THR A 2 22.30 -19.33 -26.09
C THR A 2 21.53 -20.64 -26.15
N LEU A 3 20.33 -20.65 -25.57
CA LEU A 3 19.38 -21.75 -25.61
C LEU A 3 18.21 -21.31 -26.48
N ASN A 4 17.99 -22.00 -27.60
CA ASN A 4 16.92 -21.70 -28.53
C ASN A 4 16.00 -22.91 -28.69
N MET A 5 14.69 -22.75 -28.48
CA MET A 5 13.69 -23.82 -28.59
C MET A 5 14.00 -25.07 -27.72
N VAL A 6 14.69 -24.90 -26.60
CA VAL A 6 15.11 -26.00 -25.71
C VAL A 6 14.02 -26.36 -24.71
N ASN A 7 13.81 -27.66 -24.47
CA ASN A 7 12.96 -28.19 -23.39
C ASN A 7 13.83 -28.80 -22.27
N ILE A 8 13.65 -28.32 -21.04
CA ILE A 8 14.35 -28.80 -19.84
C ILE A 8 13.31 -29.34 -18.86
N LEU A 9 13.42 -30.61 -18.48
CA LEU A 9 12.40 -31.33 -17.71
C LEU A 9 12.98 -32.10 -16.53
N LYS A 10 12.30 -32.04 -15.38
CA LYS A 10 12.53 -32.91 -14.20
C LYS A 10 13.98 -32.89 -13.64
N VAL A 11 14.68 -31.78 -13.81
CA VAL A 11 15.99 -31.53 -13.19
C VAL A 11 15.84 -30.70 -11.91
N GLN A 12 16.90 -30.65 -11.08
CA GLN A 12 16.89 -29.79 -9.90
C GLN A 12 16.81 -28.31 -10.29
N THR A 13 17.79 -27.82 -11.07
CA THR A 13 17.84 -26.44 -11.57
C THR A 13 17.74 -26.46 -13.09
N GLY A 14 16.85 -25.65 -13.67
CA GLY A 14 16.69 -25.56 -15.12
C GLY A 14 17.95 -25.05 -15.83
N VAL A 15 18.38 -23.83 -15.48
CA VAL A 15 19.62 -23.21 -16.02
C VAL A 15 20.39 -22.60 -14.87
N SER A 16 21.69 -22.90 -14.76
CA SER A 16 22.59 -22.31 -13.77
C SER A 16 23.83 -21.74 -14.47
N ALA A 17 24.19 -20.51 -14.14
CA ALA A 17 25.38 -19.85 -14.68
C ALA A 17 26.02 -18.95 -13.61
N GLU A 18 27.28 -19.21 -13.28
CA GLU A 18 28.03 -18.47 -12.26
C GLU A 18 29.40 -18.09 -12.80
N GLY A 19 29.76 -16.81 -12.69
CA GLY A 19 31.05 -16.32 -13.16
C GLY A 19 31.04 -14.85 -13.59
N SER A 20 32.11 -14.43 -14.27
CA SER A 20 32.29 -13.05 -14.73
C SER A 20 32.04 -12.91 -16.23
N GLN A 21 31.45 -11.78 -16.64
CA GLN A 21 31.20 -11.44 -18.05
C GLN A 21 30.36 -12.49 -18.80
N LEU A 22 29.48 -13.20 -18.10
CA LEU A 22 28.64 -14.24 -18.69
C LEU A 22 27.51 -13.63 -19.52
N THR A 23 27.23 -14.19 -20.69
CA THR A 23 26.02 -13.86 -21.45
C THR A 23 25.19 -15.11 -21.65
N VAL A 24 23.97 -15.11 -21.12
CA VAL A 24 23.00 -16.20 -21.24
C VAL A 24 21.74 -15.68 -21.91
N THR A 25 21.29 -16.35 -22.97
CA THR A 25 20.05 -16.00 -23.69
C THR A 25 19.15 -17.22 -23.82
N LEU A 26 17.90 -17.10 -23.40
CA LEU A 26 16.83 -18.08 -23.60
C LEU A 26 15.85 -17.49 -24.61
N SER A 27 15.72 -18.12 -25.79
CA SER A 27 14.92 -17.62 -26.91
C SER A 27 14.16 -18.71 -27.64
N GLY A 28 13.25 -18.31 -28.54
CA GLY A 28 12.48 -19.27 -29.35
C GLY A 28 11.54 -20.15 -28.52
N GLY A 29 10.97 -19.65 -27.41
CA GLY A 29 9.99 -20.40 -26.65
C GLY A 29 10.55 -21.56 -25.82
N VAL A 30 11.73 -21.39 -25.22
CA VAL A 30 12.29 -22.34 -24.24
C VAL A 30 11.24 -22.73 -23.19
N LYS A 31 11.18 -24.02 -22.84
CA LYS A 31 10.31 -24.54 -21.78
C LYS A 31 11.13 -25.19 -20.69
N ILE A 32 11.03 -24.67 -19.48
CA ILE A 32 11.60 -25.27 -18.27
C ILE A 32 10.42 -25.75 -17.43
N SER A 33 10.28 -27.07 -17.25
CA SER A 33 9.12 -27.64 -16.55
C SER A 33 9.47 -28.70 -15.53
N ASN A 34 8.66 -28.76 -14.47
CA ASN A 34 8.81 -29.71 -13.35
C ASN A 34 10.18 -29.65 -12.65
N VAL A 35 10.83 -28.49 -12.62
CA VAL A 35 12.11 -28.30 -11.93
C VAL A 35 11.91 -27.87 -10.48
N ARG A 36 12.94 -28.03 -9.64
CA ARG A 36 12.91 -27.39 -8.31
C ARG A 36 13.00 -25.88 -8.50
N THR A 37 14.08 -25.38 -9.09
CA THR A 37 14.31 -23.96 -9.43
C THR A 37 14.47 -23.77 -10.93
N GLY A 38 14.07 -22.60 -11.45
CA GLY A 38 14.14 -22.27 -12.88
C GLY A 38 15.54 -21.86 -13.33
N VAL A 39 15.75 -20.55 -13.48
CA VAL A 39 17.02 -19.96 -13.93
C VAL A 39 17.75 -19.29 -12.76
N ALA A 40 19.02 -19.61 -12.58
CA ALA A 40 19.93 -18.99 -11.61
C ALA A 40 21.12 -18.37 -12.35
N MET A 41 21.38 -17.08 -12.11
CA MET A 41 22.58 -16.44 -12.64
C MET A 41 23.24 -15.48 -11.64
N THR A 42 24.49 -15.76 -11.27
CA THR A 42 25.27 -14.95 -10.31
C THR A 42 26.60 -14.48 -10.90
N GLY A 43 27.17 -13.44 -10.30
CA GLY A 43 28.43 -12.83 -10.73
C GLY A 43 28.18 -11.57 -11.57
N SER A 44 28.77 -11.51 -12.78
CA SER A 44 28.58 -10.36 -13.68
C SER A 44 28.24 -10.79 -15.10
N GLY A 45 27.50 -9.95 -15.82
CA GLY A 45 27.12 -10.21 -17.20
C GLY A 45 25.67 -9.88 -17.52
N LYS A 46 25.10 -10.58 -18.50
CA LYS A 46 23.77 -10.34 -19.06
C LYS A 46 22.95 -11.63 -19.12
N LEU A 47 21.73 -11.59 -18.59
CA LEU A 47 20.69 -12.59 -18.80
C LEU A 47 19.59 -12.01 -19.70
N ALA A 48 19.28 -12.67 -20.80
CA ALA A 48 18.12 -12.36 -21.64
C ALA A 48 17.15 -13.55 -21.64
N VAL A 49 15.89 -13.31 -21.28
CA VAL A 49 14.80 -14.28 -21.39
C VAL A 49 13.74 -13.67 -22.29
N GLU A 50 13.59 -14.24 -23.47
CA GLU A 50 12.75 -13.67 -24.53
C GLU A 50 11.34 -14.25 -24.53
N ASP A 51 10.52 -13.65 -25.39
CA ASP A 51 9.09 -13.91 -25.48
C ASP A 51 8.79 -15.39 -25.76
N GLY A 52 7.68 -15.86 -25.20
CA GLY A 52 7.27 -17.26 -25.27
C GLY A 52 8.03 -18.22 -24.33
N THR A 53 9.09 -17.77 -23.64
CA THR A 53 9.77 -18.62 -22.64
C THR A 53 8.82 -18.93 -21.47
N LYS A 54 8.71 -20.22 -21.12
CA LYS A 54 7.88 -20.71 -20.00
C LYS A 54 8.74 -21.38 -18.94
N ILE A 55 8.58 -20.98 -17.69
CA ILE A 55 9.34 -21.50 -16.56
C ILE A 55 8.36 -21.96 -15.47
N GLU A 56 8.30 -23.26 -15.20
CA GLU A 56 7.53 -23.86 -14.11
C GLU A 56 8.48 -24.40 -13.06
N PHE A 57 8.37 -23.89 -11.84
CA PHE A 57 9.24 -24.27 -10.72
C PHE A 57 8.40 -24.66 -9.51
N LYS A 58 8.92 -25.60 -8.72
CA LYS A 58 8.20 -26.12 -7.55
C LYS A 58 8.53 -25.38 -6.26
N ASP A 59 9.74 -24.82 -6.13
CA ASP A 59 10.16 -24.10 -4.94
C ASP A 59 11.42 -23.24 -5.20
N GLY A 60 11.82 -22.39 -4.25
CA GLY A 60 13.01 -21.56 -4.38
C GLY A 60 12.76 -20.36 -5.31
N TYR A 61 13.00 -20.49 -6.61
CA TYR A 61 12.81 -19.38 -7.55
C TYR A 61 12.55 -19.80 -9.00
N GLY A 62 11.78 -18.97 -9.71
CA GLY A 62 11.63 -19.04 -11.16
C GLY A 62 12.83 -18.44 -11.89
N VAL A 63 13.20 -17.20 -11.54
CA VAL A 63 14.43 -16.55 -12.02
C VAL A 63 15.14 -15.85 -10.87
N MET A 64 16.37 -16.25 -10.56
CA MET A 64 17.23 -15.61 -9.57
C MET A 64 18.44 -14.96 -10.23
N VAL A 65 18.71 -13.72 -9.86
CA VAL A 65 19.92 -13.01 -10.30
C VAL A 65 20.64 -12.30 -9.15
N GLY A 66 21.98 -12.40 -9.16
CA GLY A 66 22.86 -11.74 -8.18
C GLY A 66 24.05 -11.06 -8.85
N GLY A 67 23.98 -9.72 -8.98
CA GLY A 67 25.03 -8.90 -9.61
C GLY A 67 24.93 -8.80 -11.14
N VAL A 68 23.94 -9.46 -11.73
CA VAL A 68 23.74 -9.60 -13.19
C VAL A 68 22.73 -8.57 -13.71
N ASN A 69 22.91 -8.13 -14.96
CA ASN A 69 21.89 -7.37 -15.67
C ASN A 69 20.93 -8.33 -16.38
N ALA A 70 19.67 -8.39 -15.96
CA ALA A 70 18.66 -9.29 -16.51
C ALA A 70 17.59 -8.52 -17.28
N ARG A 71 17.24 -8.99 -18.48
CA ARG A 71 16.09 -8.51 -19.25
C ARG A 71 15.18 -9.69 -19.56
N LEU A 72 13.97 -9.65 -19.02
CA LEU A 72 12.91 -10.61 -19.30
C LEU A 72 11.82 -9.89 -20.09
N THR A 73 11.44 -10.44 -21.25
CA THR A 73 10.41 -9.86 -22.11
C THR A 73 9.41 -10.95 -22.49
N GLY A 74 8.13 -10.76 -22.18
CA GLY A 74 7.07 -11.70 -22.56
C GLY A 74 7.13 -13.09 -21.90
N ALA A 75 8.06 -13.31 -20.97
CA ALA A 75 8.22 -14.59 -20.29
C ALA A 75 7.03 -14.90 -19.36
N LYS A 76 6.69 -16.19 -19.25
CA LYS A 76 5.71 -16.70 -18.27
C LYS A 76 6.42 -17.55 -17.21
N ILE A 77 6.34 -17.13 -15.95
CA ILE A 77 6.95 -17.79 -14.80
C ILE A 77 5.84 -18.28 -13.88
N MET A 78 5.80 -19.58 -13.58
CA MET A 78 4.72 -20.24 -12.83
C MET A 78 5.31 -21.03 -11.66
N GLY A 79 4.88 -20.69 -10.44
CA GLY A 79 5.40 -21.29 -9.20
C GLY A 79 4.32 -22.00 -8.39
N SER A 80 4.59 -23.22 -7.93
CA SER A 80 3.65 -24.00 -7.10
C SER A 80 4.03 -24.13 -5.62
N GLY A 81 5.04 -23.39 -5.17
CA GLY A 81 5.57 -23.45 -3.81
C GLY A 81 5.63 -22.08 -3.14
N SER A 82 6.34 -22.01 -2.02
CA SER A 82 6.58 -20.78 -1.26
C SER A 82 7.71 -19.90 -1.82
N GLY A 83 8.27 -20.28 -2.97
CA GLY A 83 9.39 -19.59 -3.58
C GLY A 83 9.05 -18.23 -4.24
N TYR A 84 10.03 -17.70 -4.95
CA TYR A 84 10.00 -16.39 -5.60
C TYR A 84 9.80 -16.54 -7.11
N GLY A 85 8.85 -15.83 -7.71
CA GLY A 85 8.80 -15.77 -9.18
C GLY A 85 10.08 -15.19 -9.76
N VAL A 86 10.45 -13.99 -9.30
CA VAL A 86 11.74 -13.35 -9.56
C VAL A 86 12.43 -13.00 -8.24
N TYR A 87 13.68 -13.43 -8.09
CA TYR A 87 14.54 -13.08 -6.95
C TYR A 87 15.73 -12.23 -7.42
N ALA A 88 15.68 -10.93 -7.15
CA ALA A 88 16.74 -9.97 -7.47
C ALA A 88 17.62 -9.69 -6.24
N MET A 89 18.80 -10.31 -6.18
CA MET A 89 19.79 -10.11 -5.11
C MET A 89 20.74 -8.93 -5.39
N GLY A 90 20.71 -8.36 -6.60
CA GLY A 90 21.52 -7.22 -7.04
C GLY A 90 21.59 -7.12 -8.56
N GLY A 91 22.21 -6.05 -9.07
CA GLY A 91 22.25 -5.75 -10.51
C GLY A 91 21.02 -4.98 -10.99
N LYS A 92 20.78 -4.98 -12.31
CA LYS A 92 19.63 -4.32 -12.94
C LYS A 92 18.71 -5.36 -13.57
N VAL A 93 17.44 -5.39 -13.17
CA VAL A 93 16.42 -6.29 -13.72
C VAL A 93 15.36 -5.49 -14.46
N LEU A 94 15.12 -5.81 -15.72
CA LEU A 94 14.04 -5.26 -16.53
C LEU A 94 13.03 -6.36 -16.84
N LEU A 95 11.79 -6.17 -16.39
CA LEU A 95 10.65 -7.02 -16.71
C LEU A 95 9.71 -6.24 -17.62
N GLU A 96 9.45 -6.75 -18.82
CA GLU A 96 8.54 -6.13 -19.78
C GLU A 96 7.52 -7.17 -20.27
N LYS A 97 6.23 -6.92 -20.04
CA LYS A 97 5.15 -7.86 -20.40
C LYS A 97 5.30 -9.26 -19.80
N VAL A 98 5.99 -9.37 -18.66
CA VAL A 98 6.22 -10.63 -17.96
C VAL A 98 4.98 -11.00 -17.15
N THR A 99 4.62 -12.28 -17.12
CA THR A 99 3.62 -12.80 -16.18
C THR A 99 4.30 -13.71 -15.16
N ILE A 100 4.12 -13.37 -13.88
CA ILE A 100 4.52 -14.18 -12.74
C ILE A 100 3.23 -14.67 -12.08
N GLU A 101 3.05 -15.98 -12.00
CA GLU A 101 1.81 -16.61 -11.57
C GLU A 101 2.10 -17.64 -10.47
N GLY A 102 1.44 -17.51 -9.33
CA GLY A 102 1.38 -18.56 -8.32
C GLY A 102 0.35 -19.63 -8.70
N ASP A 103 0.31 -20.72 -7.94
CA ASP A 103 -0.66 -21.81 -8.13
C ASP A 103 -2.05 -21.53 -7.54
N GLY A 104 -2.30 -20.30 -7.08
CA GLY A 104 -3.55 -19.91 -6.42
C GLY A 104 -3.66 -20.32 -4.95
N LYS A 105 -2.73 -21.16 -4.43
CA LYS A 105 -2.77 -21.64 -3.04
C LYS A 105 -2.16 -20.66 -2.03
N GLY A 106 -1.78 -19.46 -2.48
CA GLY A 106 -1.39 -18.36 -1.60
C GLY A 106 -0.10 -18.60 -0.82
N LYS A 107 0.93 -19.23 -1.40
CA LYS A 107 2.21 -19.50 -0.71
C LYS A 107 3.40 -18.67 -1.22
N GLY A 108 3.49 -18.46 -2.53
CA GLY A 108 4.66 -17.83 -3.17
C GLY A 108 4.69 -16.30 -3.10
N THR A 109 5.86 -15.73 -3.35
CA THR A 109 6.04 -14.29 -3.56
C THR A 109 6.31 -14.02 -5.03
N GLY A 110 5.62 -13.04 -5.63
CA GLY A 110 5.82 -12.73 -7.04
C GLY A 110 7.23 -12.21 -7.34
N LEU A 111 7.64 -11.13 -6.67
CA LEU A 111 8.97 -10.57 -6.78
C LEU A 111 9.59 -10.29 -5.41
N TYR A 112 10.83 -10.74 -5.21
CA TYR A 112 11.61 -10.43 -4.02
C TYR A 112 12.92 -9.75 -4.42
N MET A 113 13.17 -8.56 -3.89
CA MET A 113 14.34 -7.75 -4.19
C MET A 113 15.09 -7.41 -2.91
N THR A 114 16.36 -7.81 -2.84
CA THR A 114 17.23 -7.47 -1.71
C THR A 114 17.92 -6.13 -1.91
N ARG A 115 18.40 -5.85 -3.12
CA ARG A 115 19.10 -4.59 -3.52
C ARG A 115 19.17 -4.46 -5.04
N GLY A 116 19.74 -3.36 -5.54
CA GLY A 116 19.95 -3.11 -6.97
C GLY A 116 18.87 -2.23 -7.57
N ALA A 117 18.51 -2.48 -8.83
CA ALA A 117 17.42 -1.77 -9.50
C ALA A 117 16.51 -2.74 -10.26
N VAL A 118 15.20 -2.59 -10.10
CA VAL A 118 14.19 -3.34 -10.87
C VAL A 118 13.27 -2.37 -11.59
N ARG A 119 13.12 -2.52 -12.92
CA ARG A 119 12.09 -1.84 -13.69
C ARG A 119 11.06 -2.85 -14.18
N LEU A 120 9.79 -2.57 -13.93
CA LEU A 120 8.66 -3.36 -14.39
C LEU A 120 7.81 -2.51 -15.33
N LYS A 121 7.50 -3.04 -16.51
CA LYS A 121 6.58 -2.43 -17.48
C LYS A 121 5.57 -3.47 -17.94
N ASP A 122 4.29 -3.14 -17.86
CA ASP A 122 3.19 -4.05 -18.26
C ASP A 122 3.33 -5.46 -17.63
N THR A 123 3.90 -5.55 -16.43
CA THR A 123 4.17 -6.83 -15.76
C THR A 123 3.01 -7.20 -14.85
N THR A 124 2.59 -8.45 -14.90
CA THR A 124 1.51 -8.98 -14.06
C THR A 124 2.07 -9.98 -13.07
N LEU A 125 1.81 -9.75 -11.79
CA LEU A 125 2.02 -10.69 -10.70
C LEU A 125 0.62 -11.14 -10.27
N ARG A 126 0.32 -12.43 -10.32
CA ARG A 126 -1.03 -12.91 -10.00
C ARG A 126 -1.01 -14.18 -9.17
N ASP A 127 -2.07 -14.35 -8.39
CA ASP A 127 -2.35 -15.56 -7.63
C ASP A 127 -1.21 -15.94 -6.66
N VAL A 128 -0.52 -14.92 -6.14
CA VAL A 128 0.59 -15.03 -5.18
C VAL A 128 0.13 -14.71 -3.75
N ALA A 129 0.88 -15.19 -2.75
CA ALA A 129 0.64 -14.78 -1.35
C ALA A 129 1.02 -13.31 -1.14
N LYS A 130 2.20 -12.95 -1.64
CA LYS A 130 2.79 -11.62 -1.55
C LYS A 130 3.10 -11.16 -2.96
N GLY A 131 2.69 -9.96 -3.34
CA GLY A 131 3.00 -9.43 -4.67
C GLY A 131 4.50 -9.14 -4.81
N MET A 132 4.97 -8.12 -4.11
CA MET A 132 6.38 -7.73 -4.10
C MET A 132 6.91 -7.43 -2.71
N THR A 133 8.16 -7.81 -2.48
CA THR A 133 8.93 -7.44 -1.28
C THR A 133 10.22 -6.78 -1.71
N ILE A 134 10.43 -5.55 -1.25
CA ILE A 134 11.59 -4.72 -1.61
C ILE A 134 12.31 -4.33 -0.33
N SER A 135 13.48 -4.93 -0.11
CA SER A 135 14.31 -4.61 1.04
C SER A 135 15.03 -3.29 0.84
N GLU A 136 15.83 -3.19 -0.23
CA GLU A 136 16.63 -2.01 -0.57
C GLU A 136 16.67 -1.76 -2.08
N GLY A 137 17.21 -0.61 -2.50
CA GLY A 137 17.46 -0.27 -3.90
C GLY A 137 16.35 0.59 -4.52
N ILE A 138 16.19 0.51 -5.84
CA ILE A 138 15.24 1.33 -6.60
C ILE A 138 14.31 0.44 -7.42
N VAL A 139 13.00 0.65 -7.28
CA VAL A 139 11.99 0.02 -8.12
C VAL A 139 11.21 1.08 -8.90
N HIS A 140 11.11 0.90 -10.21
CA HIS A 140 10.22 1.69 -11.07
C HIS A 140 9.22 0.77 -11.74
N MET A 141 7.94 0.98 -11.48
CA MET A 141 6.85 0.21 -12.05
C MET A 141 5.91 1.09 -12.86
N GLU A 142 5.62 0.67 -14.08
CA GLU A 142 4.77 1.37 -15.03
C GLU A 142 3.74 0.38 -15.60
N ARG A 143 2.46 0.60 -15.27
CA ARG A 143 1.35 -0.27 -15.69
C ARG A 143 1.49 -1.73 -15.22
N GLY A 144 0.48 -2.55 -15.51
CA GLY A 144 0.40 -3.93 -15.04
C GLY A 144 -0.40 -4.05 -13.75
N SER A 145 -0.23 -5.17 -13.05
CA SER A 145 -1.02 -5.46 -11.84
C SER A 145 -0.36 -6.44 -10.88
N VAL A 146 -0.69 -6.32 -9.60
CA VAL A 146 -0.50 -7.34 -8.57
C VAL A 146 -1.87 -7.86 -8.16
N THR A 147 -2.07 -9.18 -8.19
CA THR A 147 -3.12 -9.83 -7.40
C THR A 147 -2.52 -10.72 -6.32
N PHE A 148 -2.98 -10.55 -5.08
CA PHE A 148 -2.43 -11.25 -3.92
C PHE A 148 -3.52 -11.70 -2.96
N SER A 149 -3.27 -12.75 -2.17
CA SER A 149 -4.22 -13.25 -1.15
C SER A 149 -3.69 -13.19 0.29
N GLY A 150 -2.37 -13.12 0.45
CA GLY A 150 -1.70 -13.14 1.76
C GLY A 150 -1.48 -11.74 2.35
N ARG A 151 -0.30 -11.56 2.94
CA ARG A 151 -0.01 -10.40 3.79
C ARG A 151 -0.09 -9.06 3.07
N TYR A 152 0.54 -8.92 1.90
CA TYR A 152 0.58 -7.63 1.22
C TYR A 152 0.67 -7.73 -0.31
N GLY A 153 0.19 -6.70 -0.98
CA GLY A 153 0.44 -6.48 -2.39
C GLY A 153 1.89 -6.07 -2.62
N ILE A 154 2.34 -4.98 -1.98
CA ILE A 154 3.72 -4.48 -2.10
C ILE A 154 4.22 -4.08 -0.71
N SER A 155 5.42 -4.51 -0.33
CA SER A 155 6.08 -4.08 0.90
C SER A 155 7.47 -3.52 0.60
N VAL A 156 7.76 -2.31 1.08
CA VAL A 156 9.04 -1.61 0.91
C VAL A 156 9.60 -1.22 2.27
N SER A 157 10.82 -1.66 2.59
CA SER A 157 11.41 -1.49 3.93
C SER A 157 12.66 -0.60 4.02
N GLY A 158 13.23 -0.15 2.91
CA GLY A 158 14.48 0.66 2.92
C GLY A 158 14.80 1.35 1.60
N GLY A 159 14.36 0.77 0.48
CA GLY A 159 14.53 1.33 -0.86
C GLY A 159 13.54 2.43 -1.27
N ASN A 160 13.65 2.85 -2.53
CA ASN A 160 12.74 3.78 -3.19
C ASN A 160 11.88 3.04 -4.22
N ALA A 161 10.55 3.19 -4.15
CA ALA A 161 9.64 2.65 -5.14
C ALA A 161 8.83 3.77 -5.80
N PHE A 162 8.84 3.82 -7.13
CA PHE A 162 7.98 4.69 -7.94
C PHE A 162 7.00 3.81 -8.73
N LEU A 163 5.71 3.94 -8.44
CA LEU A 163 4.63 3.15 -9.02
C LEU A 163 3.68 4.07 -9.81
N SER A 164 3.44 3.78 -11.09
CA SER A 164 2.56 4.60 -11.92
C SER A 164 1.59 3.78 -12.79
N GLY A 165 0.31 4.15 -12.76
CA GLY A 165 -0.74 3.53 -13.59
C GLY A 165 -0.98 2.06 -13.25
N PHE A 166 -0.81 1.70 -11.97
CA PHE A 166 -0.71 0.32 -11.51
C PHE A 166 -1.95 -0.14 -10.73
N LYS A 167 -2.31 -1.43 -10.81
CA LYS A 167 -3.41 -2.01 -10.01
C LYS A 167 -2.90 -2.98 -8.96
N ILE A 168 -3.39 -2.85 -7.73
CA ILE A 168 -3.10 -3.76 -6.62
C ILE A 168 -4.44 -4.29 -6.12
N ILE A 169 -4.69 -5.59 -6.32
CA ILE A 169 -5.98 -6.20 -6.04
C ILE A 169 -5.77 -7.31 -5.03
N ARG A 170 -6.43 -7.23 -3.89
CA ARG A 170 -6.51 -8.38 -2.99
C ARG A 170 -7.60 -9.33 -3.48
N GLN A 171 -7.24 -10.59 -3.66
CA GLN A 171 -8.21 -11.66 -3.89
C GLN A 171 -8.59 -12.26 -2.54
N GLU A 172 -9.88 -12.30 -2.25
CA GLU A 172 -10.40 -13.08 -1.12
C GLU A 172 -10.25 -14.57 -1.46
N ASN A 173 -9.40 -15.25 -0.69
CA ASN A 173 -9.18 -16.70 -0.61
C ASN A 173 -9.55 -17.55 -1.84
N LYS A 174 -8.57 -17.85 -2.71
CA LYS A 174 -8.64 -18.92 -3.74
C LYS A 174 -8.02 -20.26 -3.33
N GLY A 175 -8.27 -20.69 -2.09
CA GLY A 175 -7.96 -22.05 -1.65
C GLY A 175 -7.11 -22.13 -0.40
N THR A 176 -7.79 -22.26 0.74
CA THR A 176 -7.44 -23.36 1.65
C THR A 176 -8.36 -24.49 1.25
N ASP A 177 -7.83 -25.70 1.07
CA ASP A 177 -8.67 -26.90 1.02
C ASP A 177 -9.73 -26.80 2.12
N THR A 178 -10.97 -27.03 1.75
CA THR A 178 -12.10 -27.13 2.66
C THR A 178 -11.81 -28.25 3.67
N VAL A 179 -11.10 -27.92 4.73
CA VAL A 179 -11.35 -28.51 6.03
C VAL A 179 -11.98 -27.38 6.82
N ALA A 180 -13.30 -27.44 6.91
CA ALA A 180 -14.01 -26.79 8.00
C ALA A 180 -13.50 -27.43 9.30
N VAL A 181 -12.36 -26.93 9.80
CA VAL A 181 -12.13 -26.93 11.24
C VAL A 181 -12.64 -25.58 11.69
N ALA A 182 -13.72 -25.61 12.45
CA ALA A 182 -14.08 -24.50 13.30
C ALA A 182 -12.92 -24.28 14.28
N VAL A 183 -11.93 -23.49 13.86
CA VAL A 183 -10.98 -22.83 14.74
C VAL A 183 -11.31 -21.37 14.62
N GLU A 184 -12.10 -20.88 15.57
CA GLU A 184 -12.09 -19.47 15.92
C GLU A 184 -10.62 -19.05 16.07
N ASN A 185 -10.21 -18.01 15.34
CA ASN A 185 -8.91 -17.36 15.45
C ASN A 185 -7.68 -18.16 14.96
N THR A 186 -7.50 -18.30 13.65
CA THR A 186 -6.14 -18.35 13.10
C THR A 186 -5.54 -16.95 13.12
N VAL A 187 -4.46 -16.81 13.90
CA VAL A 187 -3.75 -15.60 14.35
C VAL A 187 -3.18 -14.71 13.22
N GLU A 188 -3.46 -14.97 11.95
CA GLU A 188 -3.01 -14.10 10.86
C GLU A 188 -3.93 -12.89 10.65
N ASP A 189 -5.21 -12.98 11.03
CA ASP A 189 -6.20 -11.94 10.69
C ASP A 189 -6.23 -10.72 11.63
N THR A 190 -5.50 -10.78 12.75
CA THR A 190 -5.44 -9.72 13.77
C THR A 190 -4.11 -8.96 13.81
N VAL A 191 -3.12 -9.33 12.99
CA VAL A 191 -1.83 -8.62 12.92
C VAL A 191 -1.98 -7.40 11.99
N ALA A 192 -1.70 -6.21 12.52
CA ALA A 192 -1.67 -4.98 11.74
C ALA A 192 -0.78 -5.14 10.48
N GLY A 193 -1.34 -4.85 9.31
CA GLY A 193 -0.65 -4.99 8.01
C GLY A 193 -1.00 -6.25 7.21
N VAL A 194 -1.68 -7.25 7.80
CA VAL A 194 -2.17 -8.40 7.01
C VAL A 194 -3.32 -7.97 6.09
N GLY A 195 -3.20 -8.32 4.81
CA GLY A 195 -4.10 -7.89 3.75
C GLY A 195 -3.89 -6.44 3.31
N ALA A 196 -2.72 -5.85 3.56
CA ALA A 196 -2.40 -4.49 3.13
C ALA A 196 -2.17 -4.41 1.62
N GLY A 197 -2.66 -3.35 0.97
CA GLY A 197 -2.28 -3.07 -0.42
C GLY A 197 -0.80 -2.74 -0.52
N VAL A 198 -0.37 -1.74 0.25
CA VAL A 198 1.03 -1.28 0.30
C VAL A 198 1.50 -1.12 1.75
N GLU A 199 2.67 -1.66 2.07
CA GLU A 199 3.39 -1.42 3.32
C GLU A 199 4.64 -0.56 3.05
N VAL A 200 4.85 0.47 3.86
CA VAL A 200 6.02 1.35 3.84
C VAL A 200 6.63 1.42 5.23
N SER A 201 7.88 0.97 5.38
CA SER A 201 8.54 0.91 6.68
C SER A 201 10.00 1.38 6.67
N ASN A 202 10.58 1.51 7.86
CA ASN A 202 11.92 2.05 8.14
C ASN A 202 12.20 3.34 7.36
N LEU A 203 13.13 3.34 6.40
CA LEU A 203 13.52 4.53 5.62
C LEU A 203 12.96 4.51 4.19
N ALA A 204 12.04 3.60 3.90
CA ALA A 204 11.47 3.45 2.57
C ALA A 204 10.75 4.71 2.10
N LYS A 205 10.92 5.01 0.80
CA LYS A 205 10.17 6.07 0.12
C LYS A 205 9.34 5.47 -1.00
N VAL A 206 8.03 5.61 -0.92
CA VAL A 206 7.10 5.09 -1.91
C VAL A 206 6.31 6.24 -2.51
N MET A 207 6.41 6.38 -3.83
CA MET A 207 5.67 7.35 -4.61
C MET A 207 4.72 6.59 -5.55
N MET A 208 3.43 6.89 -5.44
CA MET A 208 2.36 6.29 -6.22
C MET A 208 1.66 7.38 -7.02
N LYS A 209 1.54 7.17 -8.33
CA LYS A 209 0.78 8.04 -9.22
C LYS A 209 -0.27 7.24 -9.97
N GLU A 210 -1.54 7.60 -9.84
CA GLU A 210 -2.65 6.92 -10.56
C GLU A 210 -2.65 5.41 -10.27
N VAL A 211 -2.45 5.04 -8.99
CA VAL A 211 -2.46 3.65 -8.52
C VAL A 211 -3.83 3.34 -7.92
N ASN A 212 -4.39 2.20 -8.30
CA ASN A 212 -5.68 1.73 -7.78
C ASN A 212 -5.46 0.52 -6.89
N ILE A 213 -5.85 0.64 -5.62
CA ILE A 213 -5.77 -0.41 -4.61
C ILE A 213 -7.20 -0.88 -4.32
N GLU A 214 -7.48 -2.18 -4.47
CA GLU A 214 -8.85 -2.70 -4.46
C GLU A 214 -9.01 -3.94 -3.57
N GLY A 215 -10.10 -3.99 -2.80
CA GLY A 215 -10.50 -5.18 -2.02
C GLY A 215 -9.62 -5.51 -0.82
N VAL A 216 -8.73 -4.60 -0.44
CA VAL A 216 -7.75 -4.80 0.63
C VAL A 216 -8.37 -4.65 2.01
N LYS A 217 -7.70 -5.18 3.04
CA LYS A 217 -8.08 -4.92 4.43
C LYS A 217 -7.63 -3.53 4.86
N THR A 218 -6.36 -3.22 4.56
CA THR A 218 -5.77 -1.90 4.74
C THR A 218 -5.27 -1.40 3.39
N GLY A 219 -5.61 -0.17 2.99
CA GLY A 219 -5.10 0.42 1.74
C GLY A 219 -3.58 0.57 1.74
N ALA A 220 -3.10 1.47 2.58
CA ALA A 220 -1.68 1.66 2.84
C ALA A 220 -1.39 1.60 4.33
N TYR A 221 -0.31 0.91 4.70
CA TYR A 221 0.21 0.86 6.06
C TYR A 221 1.61 1.47 6.11
N VAL A 222 1.76 2.60 6.79
CA VAL A 222 3.02 3.35 6.91
C VAL A 222 3.49 3.31 8.36
N MET A 223 4.74 2.92 8.58
CA MET A 223 5.32 2.77 9.92
C MET A 223 6.79 3.21 9.96
N GLY A 224 7.32 3.42 11.17
CA GLY A 224 8.69 3.87 11.37
C GLY A 224 8.93 5.26 10.76
N SER A 225 10.00 5.41 9.96
CA SER A 225 10.34 6.65 9.27
C SER A 225 9.92 6.65 7.80
N GLY A 226 8.94 5.81 7.44
CA GLY A 226 8.49 5.65 6.06
C GLY A 226 7.93 6.94 5.47
N PHE A 227 8.14 7.12 4.17
CA PHE A 227 7.66 8.26 3.40
C PHE A 227 6.73 7.80 2.27
N LEU A 228 5.46 8.16 2.35
CA LEU A 228 4.46 7.81 1.34
C LEU A 228 3.98 9.06 0.60
N VAL A 229 4.02 9.04 -0.73
CA VAL A 229 3.34 10.02 -1.56
C VAL A 229 2.37 9.30 -2.47
N MET A 230 1.11 9.70 -2.47
CA MET A 230 0.11 9.21 -3.40
C MET A 230 -0.56 10.39 -4.10
N GLY A 231 -0.40 10.45 -5.42
CA GLY A 231 -1.02 11.45 -6.27
C GLY A 231 -1.99 10.80 -7.24
N LYS A 232 -3.26 11.21 -7.24
CA LYS A 232 -4.33 10.56 -8.00
C LYS A 232 -4.54 9.10 -7.63
N GLY A 233 -5.55 8.48 -8.23
CA GLY A 233 -5.87 7.07 -8.03
C GLY A 233 -6.81 6.85 -6.85
N SER A 234 -6.99 5.59 -6.47
CA SER A 234 -8.01 5.22 -5.49
C SER A 234 -7.58 4.10 -4.57
N ILE A 235 -8.15 4.11 -3.36
CA ILE A 235 -8.07 3.03 -2.39
C ILE A 235 -9.49 2.59 -2.08
N SER A 236 -9.82 1.32 -2.35
CA SER A 236 -11.03 0.66 -1.88
C SER A 236 -10.65 -0.41 -0.86
N PHE A 237 -11.15 -0.24 0.37
CA PHE A 237 -10.84 -1.14 1.47
C PHE A 237 -12.11 -1.72 2.09
N LYS A 238 -12.02 -2.98 2.52
CA LYS A 238 -13.10 -3.73 3.19
C LYS A 238 -12.78 -4.07 4.64
N GLY A 239 -11.55 -3.80 5.09
CA GLY A 239 -11.08 -4.10 6.44
C GLY A 239 -11.12 -2.88 7.35
N GLU A 240 -10.06 -2.72 8.14
CA GLU A 240 -10.03 -1.73 9.22
C GLU A 240 -9.72 -0.31 8.75
N TYR A 241 -8.83 -0.14 7.77
CA TYR A 241 -8.30 1.20 7.46
C TYR A 241 -8.18 1.46 5.96
N GLY A 242 -8.57 2.65 5.51
CA GLY A 242 -8.15 3.13 4.19
C GLY A 242 -6.64 3.35 4.20
N ILE A 243 -6.16 4.18 5.11
CA ILE A 243 -4.74 4.35 5.38
C ILE A 243 -4.53 4.22 6.89
N TYR A 244 -3.63 3.31 7.28
CA TYR A 244 -3.10 3.29 8.64
C TYR A 244 -1.69 3.87 8.61
N PHE A 245 -1.51 4.96 9.32
CA PHE A 245 -0.27 5.69 9.40
C PHE A 245 0.18 5.68 10.85
N ASP A 246 1.04 4.74 11.24
CA ASP A 246 1.52 4.60 12.61
C ASP A 246 2.60 5.64 12.92
N GLN A 247 3.58 5.81 12.03
CA GLN A 247 4.63 6.83 12.13
C GLN A 247 5.18 7.15 10.73
N GLY A 248 5.72 8.36 10.54
CA GLY A 248 6.45 8.76 9.34
C GLY A 248 5.95 10.08 8.76
N TYR A 249 5.93 10.16 7.42
CA TYR A 249 5.37 11.27 6.66
C TYR A 249 4.54 10.75 5.47
N ALA A 250 3.34 11.31 5.28
CA ALA A 250 2.52 10.99 4.12
C ALA A 250 1.97 12.24 3.43
N VAL A 251 1.95 12.22 2.09
CA VAL A 251 1.34 13.26 1.25
C VAL A 251 0.34 12.61 0.32
N LEU A 252 -0.91 13.02 0.38
CA LEU A 252 -1.99 12.58 -0.49
C LEU A 252 -2.47 13.77 -1.32
N ASN A 253 -2.55 13.62 -2.63
CA ASN A 253 -3.03 14.66 -3.53
C ASN A 253 -4.02 14.04 -4.52
N ASP A 254 -5.28 14.47 -4.50
CA ASP A 254 -6.35 13.99 -5.38
C ASP A 254 -6.59 12.47 -5.24
N VAL A 255 -6.58 11.96 -4.00
CA VAL A 255 -6.74 10.52 -3.71
C VAL A 255 -8.17 10.22 -3.27
N HIS A 256 -8.78 9.20 -3.89
CA HIS A 256 -10.12 8.75 -3.53
C HIS A 256 -10.08 7.49 -2.65
N ILE A 257 -10.42 7.62 -1.37
CA ILE A 257 -10.46 6.52 -0.40
C ILE A 257 -11.92 6.17 -0.14
N THR A 258 -12.30 4.94 -0.50
CA THR A 258 -13.66 4.42 -0.35
C THR A 258 -13.68 3.22 0.59
N GLY A 259 -14.45 3.33 1.67
CA GLY A 259 -14.66 2.24 2.62
C GLY A 259 -15.79 1.30 2.22
N SER A 260 -16.19 0.44 3.15
CA SER A 260 -17.34 -0.47 3.00
C SER A 260 -18.64 0.07 3.60
N GLY A 261 -18.61 1.26 4.22
CA GLY A 261 -19.73 1.92 4.87
C GLY A 261 -20.14 1.38 6.24
N HIS A 262 -19.79 0.14 6.58
CA HIS A 262 -20.25 -0.51 7.81
C HIS A 262 -19.16 -0.68 8.86
N LYS A 263 -17.90 -0.72 8.43
CA LYS A 263 -16.71 -0.86 9.27
C LYS A 263 -15.51 -0.17 8.64
N GLY A 264 -14.60 0.25 9.52
CA GLY A 264 -13.28 0.75 9.16
C GLY A 264 -13.18 2.27 9.03
N THR A 265 -12.07 2.80 9.55
CA THR A 265 -11.73 4.22 9.53
C THR A 265 -11.09 4.57 8.19
N GLY A 266 -11.47 5.70 7.57
CA GLY A 266 -10.81 6.17 6.35
C GLY A 266 -9.30 6.36 6.57
N ILE A 267 -8.93 7.12 7.60
CA ILE A 267 -7.53 7.35 7.97
C ILE A 267 -7.36 7.18 9.48
N LYS A 268 -6.44 6.29 9.88
CA LYS A 268 -5.94 6.21 11.25
C LYS A 268 -4.52 6.75 11.31
N MET A 269 -4.29 7.71 12.21
CA MET A 269 -3.00 8.37 12.37
C MET A 269 -2.47 8.21 13.80
N GLY A 270 -1.28 7.62 13.91
CA GLY A 270 -0.55 7.34 15.14
C GLY A 270 0.39 8.48 15.52
N TYR A 271 1.46 8.71 14.76
CA TYR A 271 2.50 9.73 14.97
C TYR A 271 2.92 10.31 13.62
N GLY A 272 3.55 11.49 13.60
CA GLY A 272 4.16 12.07 12.39
C GLY A 272 3.32 13.16 11.74
N GLN A 273 3.40 13.27 10.42
CA GLN A 273 2.72 14.31 9.63
C GLN A 273 2.01 13.74 8.40
N LEU A 274 0.77 14.18 8.19
CA LEU A 274 -0.04 13.86 7.03
C LEU A 274 -0.53 15.14 6.35
N LEU A 275 -0.15 15.32 5.09
CA LEU A 275 -0.65 16.39 4.23
C LEU A 275 -1.62 15.80 3.21
N MET A 276 -2.78 16.42 3.07
CA MET A 276 -3.80 16.03 2.10
C MET A 276 -4.28 17.24 1.31
N VAL A 277 -4.39 17.08 0.00
CA VAL A 277 -4.95 18.09 -0.92
C VAL A 277 -5.96 17.39 -1.82
N ASP A 278 -7.19 17.90 -1.90
CA ASP A 278 -8.25 17.35 -2.75
C ASP A 278 -8.54 15.84 -2.52
N THR A 279 -8.19 15.31 -1.34
CA THR A 279 -8.45 13.91 -0.97
C THR A 279 -9.90 13.72 -0.54
N THR A 280 -10.53 12.62 -0.97
CA THR A 280 -11.91 12.30 -0.58
C THR A 280 -11.97 11.02 0.24
N LEU A 281 -12.62 11.06 1.39
CA LEU A 281 -13.04 9.88 2.14
C LEU A 281 -14.53 9.65 1.89
N LYS A 282 -14.88 8.50 1.33
CA LYS A 282 -16.26 8.17 0.97
C LYS A 282 -16.67 6.83 1.55
N GLU A 283 -17.93 6.73 1.99
CA GLU A 283 -18.49 5.48 2.54
C GLU A 283 -17.59 4.86 3.62
N VAL A 284 -17.02 5.68 4.50
CA VAL A 284 -16.23 5.18 5.63
C VAL A 284 -17.11 5.07 6.87
N ALA A 285 -16.78 4.18 7.80
CA ALA A 285 -17.47 4.13 9.09
C ALA A 285 -17.13 5.38 9.90
N GLU A 286 -15.84 5.59 10.15
CA GLU A 286 -15.30 6.85 10.67
C GLU A 286 -14.40 7.51 9.63
N GLY A 287 -14.38 8.85 9.60
CA GLY A 287 -13.54 9.63 8.70
C GLY A 287 -12.05 9.50 9.02
N MET A 288 -11.59 10.27 10.01
CA MET A 288 -10.21 10.28 10.48
C MET A 288 -10.14 10.09 12.00
N THR A 289 -9.25 9.21 12.43
CA THR A 289 -8.91 9.00 13.84
C THR A 289 -7.44 9.32 14.07
N ILE A 290 -7.16 10.45 14.72
CA ILE A 290 -5.82 10.93 15.02
C ILE A 290 -5.53 10.70 16.50
N VAL A 291 -4.72 9.68 16.79
CA VAL A 291 -4.22 9.39 18.13
C VAL A 291 -3.17 10.43 18.50
N LYS A 292 -2.17 10.63 17.64
CA LYS A 292 -1.13 11.64 17.81
C LYS A 292 -0.56 12.10 16.46
N GLY A 293 -0.06 13.32 16.41
CA GLY A 293 0.57 13.88 15.21
C GLY A 293 -0.18 15.04 14.59
N ASN A 294 0.21 15.41 13.37
CA ASN A 294 -0.26 16.61 12.70
C ASN A 294 -0.87 16.27 11.34
N VAL A 295 -2.11 16.70 11.13
CA VAL A 295 -2.82 16.56 9.85
C VAL A 295 -3.10 17.94 9.27
N SER A 296 -2.81 18.12 7.99
CA SER A 296 -3.31 19.26 7.22
C SER A 296 -4.11 18.74 6.04
N MET A 297 -5.37 19.15 5.92
CA MET A 297 -6.24 18.82 4.80
C MET A 297 -6.72 20.11 4.14
N ASP A 298 -6.32 20.31 2.89
CA ASP A 298 -6.82 21.39 2.04
C ASP A 298 -7.79 20.81 1.00
N LYS A 299 -9.01 21.35 0.97
CA LYS A 299 -10.12 20.93 0.11
C LYS A 299 -10.50 19.45 0.33
N GLY A 300 -11.23 18.88 -0.63
CA GLY A 300 -11.71 17.50 -0.58
C GLY A 300 -13.00 17.33 0.22
N SER A 301 -13.27 16.08 0.61
CA SER A 301 -14.52 15.72 1.30
C SER A 301 -14.39 14.55 2.26
N ILE A 302 -15.23 14.51 3.29
CA ILE A 302 -15.38 13.37 4.20
C ILE A 302 -16.85 12.98 4.32
N GLU A 303 -17.20 11.76 3.91
CA GLU A 303 -18.49 11.14 4.14
C GLU A 303 -18.36 9.96 5.10
N PHE A 304 -18.99 10.06 6.28
CA PHE A 304 -18.91 9.03 7.32
C PHE A 304 -20.28 8.61 7.84
N LYS A 305 -20.37 7.40 8.42
CA LYS A 305 -21.65 6.77 8.79
C LYS A 305 -21.78 6.45 10.29
N ARG A 306 -20.69 6.45 11.05
CA ARG A 306 -20.68 6.06 12.47
C ARG A 306 -20.18 7.23 13.34
N GLU A 307 -19.22 6.98 14.22
CA GLU A 307 -18.96 7.82 15.39
C GLU A 307 -18.46 9.23 15.05
N HIS A 308 -17.52 9.36 14.12
CA HIS A 308 -16.92 10.66 13.85
C HIS A 308 -16.42 10.89 12.43
N GLY A 309 -16.46 12.16 12.03
CA GLY A 309 -15.77 12.66 10.84
C GLY A 309 -14.28 12.84 11.10
N VAL A 310 -13.92 13.54 12.18
CA VAL A 310 -12.55 13.71 12.65
C VAL A 310 -12.52 13.58 14.17
N LEU A 311 -11.75 12.62 14.68
CA LEU A 311 -11.42 12.48 16.11
C LEU A 311 -9.95 12.83 16.32
N LEU A 312 -9.67 13.76 17.24
CA LEU A 312 -8.32 14.12 17.65
C LEU A 312 -8.13 13.88 19.15
N LYS A 313 -7.12 13.08 19.52
CA LYS A 313 -6.72 12.84 20.91
C LYS A 313 -5.49 13.63 21.34
N GLN A 314 -4.51 13.79 20.44
CA GLN A 314 -3.31 14.59 20.67
C GLN A 314 -2.78 15.15 19.35
N GLY A 315 -2.20 16.36 19.40
CA GLY A 315 -1.54 16.99 18.26
C GLY A 315 -2.40 18.08 17.62
N SER A 316 -2.28 18.27 16.31
CA SER A 316 -2.99 19.34 15.61
C SER A 316 -3.60 18.88 14.29
N VAL A 317 -4.79 19.40 13.99
CA VAL A 317 -5.45 19.20 12.70
C VAL A 317 -5.80 20.57 12.13
N LEU A 318 -5.32 20.84 10.92
CA LEU A 318 -5.68 22.00 10.12
C LEU A 318 -6.60 21.54 8.97
N LEU A 319 -7.82 22.04 8.94
CA LEU A 319 -8.79 21.78 7.89
C LEU A 319 -9.06 23.09 7.14
N ASN A 320 -8.88 23.10 5.82
CA ASN A 320 -9.14 24.26 4.96
C ASN A 320 -10.09 23.86 3.83
N ASN A 321 -11.17 24.61 3.64
CA ASN A 321 -12.12 24.45 2.52
C ASN A 321 -12.70 23.04 2.37
N LEU A 322 -12.91 22.35 3.49
CA LEU A 322 -13.38 20.96 3.51
C LEU A 322 -14.91 20.87 3.52
N SER A 323 -15.45 19.89 2.80
CA SER A 323 -16.85 19.48 2.93
C SER A 323 -16.97 18.18 3.74
N MET A 324 -17.94 18.12 4.63
CA MET A 324 -18.22 16.91 5.42
C MET A 324 -19.71 16.61 5.39
N LYS A 325 -20.04 15.33 5.23
CA LYS A 325 -21.42 14.85 5.21
C LYS A 325 -21.59 13.63 6.11
N TYR A 326 -22.60 13.68 6.96
CA TYR A 326 -23.00 12.53 7.75
C TYR A 326 -24.04 11.71 6.98
N MET A 327 -23.80 10.40 6.88
CA MET A 327 -24.61 9.46 6.13
C MET A 327 -25.20 8.35 7.02
N GLY A 328 -25.01 8.46 8.34
CA GLY A 328 -25.52 7.52 9.32
C GLY A 328 -26.85 7.93 9.95
N ASN A 329 -27.20 7.26 11.06
CA ASN A 329 -28.43 7.49 11.82
C ASN A 329 -28.19 7.54 13.35
N ASP A 330 -26.94 7.62 13.79
CA ASP A 330 -26.54 7.72 15.19
C ASP A 330 -26.50 9.20 15.63
N SER A 331 -27.36 9.54 16.59
CA SER A 331 -27.47 10.88 17.15
C SER A 331 -26.23 11.36 17.92
N ASP A 332 -25.39 10.43 18.37
CA ASP A 332 -24.13 10.73 19.07
C ASP A 332 -22.95 10.93 18.12
N ALA A 333 -23.15 10.66 16.83
CA ALA A 333 -22.14 10.92 15.81
C ALA A 333 -21.71 12.39 15.79
N THR A 334 -20.42 12.64 15.61
CA THR A 334 -19.84 13.99 15.69
C THR A 334 -18.95 14.30 14.49
N PHE A 335 -19.12 15.45 13.83
CA PHE A 335 -18.22 15.84 12.73
C PHE A 335 -16.80 16.10 13.22
N LEU A 336 -16.64 16.97 14.23
CA LEU A 336 -15.35 17.31 14.82
C LEU A 336 -15.34 16.96 16.31
N LYS A 337 -14.61 15.91 16.66
CA LYS A 337 -14.51 15.36 18.00
C LYS A 337 -13.10 15.55 18.54
N VAL A 338 -12.98 16.19 19.70
CA VAL A 338 -11.69 16.36 20.39
C VAL A 338 -11.80 15.79 21.79
N GLU A 339 -11.00 14.76 22.07
CA GLU A 339 -10.92 14.08 23.36
C GLU A 339 -9.46 14.09 23.81
N ALA A 340 -9.01 15.22 24.38
CA ALA A 340 -7.62 15.37 24.74
C ALA A 340 -7.17 14.30 25.76
N ASP A 341 -6.13 13.55 25.40
CA ASP A 341 -5.58 12.51 26.26
C ASP A 341 -4.92 13.15 27.48
N SER A 342 -5.09 12.51 28.64
CA SER A 342 -4.40 12.92 29.86
C SER A 342 -3.15 12.06 30.06
N VAL A 343 -2.03 12.69 30.37
CA VAL A 343 -0.78 12.03 30.78
C VAL A 343 -0.51 12.34 32.23
N VAL A 344 0.18 11.42 32.91
CA VAL A 344 0.70 11.66 34.25
C VAL A 344 2.12 12.20 34.09
N ASP A 345 2.41 13.35 34.70
CA ASP A 345 3.75 13.94 34.66
C ASP A 345 4.74 13.19 35.57
N LYS A 346 6.00 13.65 35.60
CA LYS A 346 7.05 13.04 36.45
C LYS A 346 6.76 13.14 37.95
N LYS A 347 5.77 13.94 38.37
CA LYS A 347 5.35 14.15 39.75
C LYS A 347 4.07 13.38 40.11
N GLY A 348 3.48 12.65 39.16
CA GLY A 348 2.21 11.96 39.39
C GLY A 348 0.97 12.81 39.12
N GLU A 349 1.12 14.03 38.61
CA GLU A 349 0.00 14.94 38.33
C GLU A 349 -0.56 14.73 36.93
N ARG A 350 -1.89 14.79 36.81
CA ARG A 350 -2.59 14.63 35.53
C ARG A 350 -2.46 15.92 34.70
N VAL A 351 -1.71 15.86 33.61
CA VAL A 351 -1.53 16.94 32.64
C VAL A 351 -2.27 16.60 31.34
N LEU A 352 -3.01 17.55 30.80
CA LEU A 352 -3.74 17.36 29.54
C LEU A 352 -2.79 17.54 28.36
N ASN A 353 -2.73 16.57 27.46
CA ASN A 353 -2.08 16.77 26.17
C ASN A 353 -2.89 17.77 25.34
N THR A 354 -2.17 18.57 24.57
CA THR A 354 -2.82 19.51 23.65
C THR A 354 -3.38 18.77 22.43
N ALA A 355 -4.66 19.00 22.15
CA ALA A 355 -5.38 18.53 20.96
C ALA A 355 -6.13 19.72 20.34
N ASP A 356 -5.64 20.20 19.20
CA ASP A 356 -6.12 21.42 18.56
C ASP A 356 -6.64 21.15 17.14
N ILE A 357 -7.93 21.42 16.89
CA ILE A 357 -8.47 21.47 15.53
C ILE A 357 -8.65 22.95 15.12
N LYS A 358 -8.09 23.33 13.99
CA LYS A 358 -8.30 24.63 13.35
C LYS A 358 -8.99 24.41 12.00
N GLY A 359 -10.14 25.03 11.80
CA GLY A 359 -10.93 24.93 10.57
C GLY A 359 -11.14 26.29 9.93
N ILE A 360 -10.92 26.39 8.62
CA ILE A 360 -11.26 27.57 7.82
C ILE A 360 -12.12 27.12 6.64
N GLY A 361 -13.31 27.71 6.48
CA GLY A 361 -14.18 27.41 5.33
C GLY A 361 -14.74 25.97 5.34
N ILE A 362 -15.09 25.44 6.52
CA ILE A 362 -15.64 24.08 6.65
C ILE A 362 -17.15 24.10 6.41
N LYS A 363 -17.64 23.21 5.52
CA LYS A 363 -19.06 22.96 5.29
C LYS A 363 -19.45 21.61 5.89
N ILE A 364 -20.46 21.61 6.76
CA ILE A 364 -20.98 20.41 7.44
C ILE A 364 -22.45 20.20 7.04
N ASP A 365 -22.79 19.00 6.57
CA ASP A 365 -24.16 18.53 6.31
C ASP A 365 -24.49 17.34 7.23
N GLY A 366 -25.13 17.65 8.36
CA GLY A 366 -25.50 16.70 9.41
C GLY A 366 -26.83 16.00 9.23
N GLN A 367 -27.65 16.42 8.26
CA GLN A 367 -29.00 15.89 8.02
C GLN A 367 -29.86 15.78 9.29
N ASP A 368 -29.72 16.72 10.22
CA ASP A 368 -30.40 16.75 11.54
C ASP A 368 -30.12 15.53 12.46
N LYS A 369 -29.04 14.79 12.19
CA LYS A 369 -28.74 13.51 12.87
C LYS A 369 -27.42 13.46 13.62
N ALA A 370 -26.55 14.46 13.48
CA ALA A 370 -25.21 14.42 14.08
C ALA A 370 -24.81 15.76 14.72
N ARG A 371 -23.96 15.69 15.73
CA ARG A 371 -23.37 16.86 16.41
C ARG A 371 -22.29 17.48 15.54
N GLY A 372 -22.28 18.81 15.42
CA GLY A 372 -21.22 19.52 14.70
C GLY A 372 -19.85 19.40 15.37
N VAL A 373 -19.75 19.85 16.62
CA VAL A 373 -18.48 19.90 17.37
C VAL A 373 -18.70 19.33 18.77
N TYR A 374 -17.83 18.43 19.22
CA TYR A 374 -17.79 17.90 20.58
C TYR A 374 -16.37 17.95 21.13
N VAL A 375 -16.20 18.62 22.28
CA VAL A 375 -14.88 18.88 22.85
C VAL A 375 -14.88 18.54 24.34
N THR A 376 -13.92 17.73 24.77
CA THR A 376 -13.74 17.32 26.18
C THR A 376 -12.28 17.35 26.58
N ASN A 377 -12.02 17.21 27.90
CA ASN A 377 -10.69 17.06 28.48
C ASN A 377 -9.69 18.16 28.10
N GLY A 378 -10.15 19.40 27.91
CA GLY A 378 -9.30 20.54 27.56
C GLY A 378 -8.84 20.60 26.09
N GLY A 379 -9.45 19.79 25.22
CA GLY A 379 -9.30 19.94 23.77
C GLY A 379 -9.75 21.33 23.29
N ARG A 380 -9.30 21.74 22.11
CA ARG A 380 -9.64 23.05 21.55
C ARG A 380 -10.02 22.94 20.07
N VAL A 381 -11.05 23.67 19.69
CA VAL A 381 -11.50 23.81 18.30
C VAL A 381 -11.65 25.29 17.98
N MET A 382 -11.04 25.74 16.89
CA MET A 382 -11.18 27.10 16.37
C MET A 382 -11.71 27.03 14.94
N LEU A 383 -12.92 27.56 14.72
CA LEU A 383 -13.55 27.63 13.41
C LEU A 383 -13.62 29.08 12.94
N LEU A 384 -13.06 29.36 11.78
CA LEU A 384 -13.03 30.69 11.18
C LEU A 384 -13.85 30.70 9.90
N TRP A 385 -14.65 31.74 9.75
CA TRP A 385 -15.33 32.06 8.50
C TRP A 385 -15.08 33.51 8.14
N PHE A 386 -14.31 33.75 7.07
CA PHE A 386 -14.09 35.10 6.56
C PHE A 386 -15.17 35.44 5.54
N ARG A 387 -16.07 36.35 5.90
CA ARG A 387 -16.85 37.10 4.92
C ARG A 387 -15.94 38.19 4.37
N CYS A 388 -15.68 38.18 3.06
CA CYS A 388 -15.03 39.32 2.40
C CYS A 388 -15.97 40.51 2.56
N VAL A 389 -15.66 41.42 3.49
CA VAL A 389 -16.37 42.70 3.60
C VAL A 389 -15.79 43.59 2.51
N TYR A 390 -16.55 43.76 1.43
CA TYR A 390 -16.26 44.77 0.42
C TYR A 390 -16.37 46.14 1.09
N PHE A 391 -15.25 46.82 1.33
CA PHE A 391 -15.28 48.24 1.64
C PHE A 391 -15.52 48.99 0.33
N PRO A 392 -16.65 49.68 0.13
CA PRO A 392 -16.76 50.63 -0.96
C PRO A 392 -15.80 51.79 -0.65
N PHE A 393 -14.66 51.84 -1.33
CA PHE A 393 -13.91 53.08 -1.45
C PHE A 393 -14.79 54.06 -2.22
N TYR A 394 -15.47 54.96 -1.52
CA TYR A 394 -15.88 56.22 -2.12
C TYR A 394 -14.62 57.06 -2.28
N VAL A 395 -14.12 57.14 -3.51
CA VAL A 395 -13.21 58.21 -3.92
C VAL A 395 -14.08 59.46 -4.04
N LEU A 396 -13.87 60.42 -3.13
CA LEU A 396 -14.43 61.78 -3.20
C LEU A 396 -13.69 62.61 -4.23
#